data_AF-A0A8H4QM67-F1
#
_entry.id   AF-A0A8H4QM67-F1
#
_cell.length_a   1.000
_cell.length_b   1.000
_cell.length_c   1.000
_cell.angle_alpha   90.00
_cell.angle_beta   90.00
_cell.angle_gamma   90.00
#
_symmetry.space_group_name_H-M   'P 1'
#
loop_
_entity.id
_entity.type
_entity.pdbx_description
1 polymer ?
#
loop_
_entity_poly.entity_id
_entity_poly.type
_entity_poly.pdbx_seq_one_letter_code
_entity_poly.pdbx_strand_id
1 'polypeptide(L)'
;MAYEDDHKSNREKAEYVVQTTSEDDLPSYEEAAVTAGAPTEKISPLGYHVDWVSVIFLNVSKMIGTGVFTTPGSILKAVGSIGLSLIFWVIGYIFAGASLAVYLEYASYFPHRSGAEVAYLEKAYPRPRFLMPTAFAVQSVLLSFSSSNAIVLAQYLLVAGGGEASPWNVRGLAVGVFTVIVIICILSTRWSLRLSNAIGVVKVITLLFIAVTGLVVLGGHTRVDNPHANFKNAFQGTTSNGNGLATALVKVNFAYAGFENSFNVLNEVKNPVKTMKRFAPVSLSIVFVLYFLANIAYFAAIPKEAIINSKELTASLFFTAVFGNSKAVTAMSALVAVSSFGNLLAVVIGSSRIIRECGRQGVLPYPTFWASTRPFNTPLGPYLLKWVLTVIVIIAPPAGDAFNFIVDLQSYPANVFSFLTTLGLFFVRKRRKAINAPPSEFRAWNVVLFFSLSVNVYLLVLPWVPPEGGIYAGDVSFFYATYCIVGLAILAISALAYFVLIIWLPKLGNYSIRQSLEKLPDGAQATRLVKVLNSEVDEWDATHNEHGDVVPRKEELKGGISTS
;
A
#
# COMPACT_ATOMS: atom_id res chain seq x y z
N MET A 1 -35.85 36.33 -34.15
CA MET A 1 -35.95 34.91 -34.54
C MET A 1 -34.54 34.33 -34.44
N ALA A 2 -34.37 33.28 -33.64
CA ALA A 2 -33.13 32.57 -33.30
C ALA A 2 -32.11 33.33 -32.43
N TYR A 3 -32.10 33.05 -31.12
CA TYR A 3 -30.92 32.91 -30.25
C TYR A 3 -31.38 32.58 -28.81
N GLU A 4 -32.15 31.51 -28.64
CA GLU A 4 -32.59 31.10 -27.30
C GLU A 4 -32.98 29.61 -27.28
N ASP A 5 -32.03 28.69 -27.56
CA ASP A 5 -32.36 27.25 -27.45
C ASP A 5 -31.20 26.28 -27.15
N ASP A 6 -30.05 26.73 -26.66
CA ASP A 6 -28.92 25.80 -26.37
C ASP A 6 -28.54 25.68 -24.87
N HIS A 7 -29.29 26.34 -23.98
CA HIS A 7 -29.05 26.27 -22.53
C HIS A 7 -30.04 25.42 -21.73
N LYS A 8 -31.09 24.87 -22.36
CA LYS A 8 -32.07 23.99 -21.69
C LYS A 8 -31.78 22.48 -21.82
N SER A 9 -31.05 22.05 -22.85
CA SER A 9 -30.73 20.64 -23.10
C SER A 9 -29.76 20.00 -22.07
N ASN A 10 -28.94 20.81 -21.38
CA ASN A 10 -27.98 20.31 -20.38
C ASN A 10 -28.49 20.36 -18.92
N ARG A 11 -29.67 20.93 -18.65
CA ARG A 11 -30.26 20.91 -17.29
C ARG A 11 -31.12 19.68 -17.02
N GLU A 12 -31.75 19.11 -18.03
CA GLU A 12 -32.66 17.95 -17.86
C GLU A 12 -31.94 16.59 -17.69
N LYS A 13 -30.61 16.51 -17.86
CA LYS A 13 -29.82 15.30 -17.59
C LYS A 13 -29.14 15.27 -16.22
N ALA A 14 -29.30 16.32 -15.40
CA ALA A 14 -28.70 16.41 -14.06
C ALA A 14 -29.72 16.25 -12.92
N GLU A 15 -31.03 16.11 -13.22
CA GLU A 15 -32.11 16.16 -12.22
C GLU A 15 -32.62 14.81 -11.69
N TYR A 16 -31.90 13.70 -11.92
CA TYR A 16 -32.27 12.39 -11.39
C TYR A 16 -31.26 11.79 -10.41
N VAL A 17 -30.72 12.58 -9.46
CA VAL A 17 -30.29 12.09 -8.13
C VAL A 17 -30.33 13.25 -7.12
N VAL A 18 -31.52 13.73 -6.79
CA VAL A 18 -31.73 14.44 -5.51
C VAL A 18 -32.81 13.66 -4.77
N GLN A 19 -32.40 12.55 -4.16
CA GLN A 19 -33.16 12.04 -3.03
C GLN A 19 -32.99 13.07 -1.92
N THR A 20 -34.11 13.69 -1.55
CA THR A 20 -34.32 14.42 -0.31
C THR A 20 -33.71 13.64 0.86
N THR A 21 -32.50 14.01 1.26
CA THR A 21 -31.95 13.68 2.57
C THR A 21 -32.82 14.37 3.60
N SER A 22 -33.66 13.61 4.27
CA SER A 22 -34.34 14.04 5.48
C SER A 22 -33.31 14.53 6.49
N GLU A 23 -33.60 15.64 7.18
CA GLU A 23 -32.81 16.13 8.31
C GLU A 23 -32.72 15.14 9.49
N ASP A 24 -33.41 13.98 9.41
CA ASP A 24 -33.34 12.86 10.35
C ASP A 24 -32.16 11.89 10.12
N ASP A 25 -31.30 12.13 9.12
CA ASP A 25 -30.04 11.38 8.89
C ASP A 25 -28.80 12.15 9.38
N LEU A 26 -28.98 13.04 10.36
CA LEU A 26 -27.87 13.63 11.10
C LEU A 26 -27.28 12.58 12.05
N PRO A 27 -25.97 12.26 12.00
CA PRO A 27 -25.35 11.49 13.05
C PRO A 27 -25.60 12.21 14.37
N SER A 28 -26.14 11.48 15.36
CA SER A 28 -26.29 12.00 16.72
C SER A 28 -24.93 12.50 17.21
N TYR A 29 -24.98 13.38 18.21
CA TYR A 29 -23.87 13.96 18.96
C TYR A 29 -22.81 12.94 19.49
N GLU A 30 -22.94 11.65 19.20
CA GLU A 30 -22.12 10.51 19.59
C GLU A 30 -20.97 10.17 18.62
N GLU A 31 -20.91 10.73 17.41
CA GLU A 31 -19.70 10.64 16.56
C GLU A 31 -18.54 11.52 17.10
N ALA A 32 -18.86 12.61 17.83
CA ALA A 32 -17.92 13.62 18.35
C ALA A 32 -16.84 13.10 19.33
N ALA A 33 -17.07 11.96 20.00
CA ALA A 33 -16.06 11.35 20.87
C ALA A 33 -15.06 10.44 20.10
N VAL A 34 -15.32 10.19 18.80
CA VAL A 34 -14.60 9.25 17.92
C VAL A 34 -14.03 9.97 16.65
N THR A 35 -14.34 11.25 16.46
CA THR A 35 -14.08 12.03 15.24
C THR A 35 -12.81 12.88 15.23
N ALA A 36 -11.99 12.91 16.29
CA ALA A 36 -10.68 13.56 16.20
C ALA A 36 -9.86 12.94 15.03
N GLY A 37 -9.63 13.72 13.97
CA GLY A 37 -8.90 13.30 12.77
C GLY A 37 -9.27 14.10 11.53
N ALA A 38 -8.62 13.82 10.40
CA ALA A 38 -8.86 14.56 9.16
C ALA A 38 -10.33 14.47 8.70
N PRO A 39 -10.83 15.51 8.01
CA PRO A 39 -12.22 15.59 7.57
C PRO A 39 -12.61 14.42 6.66
N THR A 40 -13.88 14.01 6.73
CA THR A 40 -14.42 12.95 5.87
C THR A 40 -15.03 13.57 4.62
N GLU A 41 -14.50 13.24 3.45
CA GLU A 41 -15.06 13.65 2.15
C GLU A 41 -16.19 12.68 1.77
N LYS A 42 -17.45 13.00 2.10
CA LYS A 42 -18.62 12.19 1.67
C LYS A 42 -18.72 12.09 0.15
N ILE A 43 -18.26 13.11 -0.57
CA ILE A 43 -18.11 13.13 -2.03
C ILE A 43 -16.63 13.19 -2.34
N SER A 44 -16.11 12.18 -3.04
CA SER A 44 -14.69 12.13 -3.41
C SER A 44 -14.35 13.20 -4.47
N PRO A 45 -13.40 14.12 -4.20
CA PRO A 45 -12.91 15.09 -5.19
C PRO A 45 -12.09 14.43 -6.30
N LEU A 46 -11.62 13.20 -6.08
CA LEU A 46 -10.93 12.39 -7.10
C LEU A 46 -11.92 11.58 -7.97
N GLY A 47 -13.22 11.73 -7.71
CA GLY A 47 -14.29 11.01 -8.41
C GLY A 47 -14.45 9.56 -7.97
N TYR A 48 -15.41 8.88 -8.60
CA TYR A 48 -15.77 7.48 -8.34
C TYR A 48 -15.35 6.58 -9.50
N HIS A 49 -14.05 6.59 -9.80
CA HIS A 49 -13.47 5.88 -10.94
C HIS A 49 -13.01 4.45 -10.60
N VAL A 50 -13.03 4.06 -9.32
CA VAL A 50 -12.62 2.72 -8.88
C VAL A 50 -13.84 1.80 -8.83
N ASP A 51 -14.00 0.99 -9.87
CA ASP A 51 -14.98 -0.09 -9.92
C ASP A 51 -14.41 -1.39 -9.32
N TRP A 52 -15.23 -2.44 -9.29
CA TRP A 52 -14.83 -3.74 -8.76
C TRP A 52 -13.66 -4.38 -9.55
N VAL A 53 -13.57 -4.12 -10.85
CA VAL A 53 -12.46 -4.57 -11.71
C VAL A 53 -11.17 -3.90 -11.25
N SER A 54 -11.22 -2.60 -11.00
CA SER A 54 -10.10 -1.81 -10.50
C SER A 54 -9.68 -2.23 -9.10
N VAL A 55 -10.61 -2.61 -8.21
CA VAL A 55 -10.27 -3.20 -6.90
C VAL A 55 -9.44 -4.47 -7.07
N ILE A 56 -9.88 -5.39 -7.95
CA ILE A 56 -9.14 -6.63 -8.20
C ILE A 56 -7.74 -6.32 -8.76
N PHE A 57 -7.68 -5.54 -9.84
CA PHE A 57 -6.42 -5.34 -10.55
C PHE A 57 -5.45 -4.38 -9.87
N LEU A 58 -5.89 -3.46 -9.01
CA LEU A 58 -4.97 -2.68 -8.18
C LEU A 58 -4.21 -3.57 -7.19
N ASN A 59 -4.88 -4.55 -6.61
CA ASN A 59 -4.28 -5.50 -5.68
C ASN A 59 -3.42 -6.52 -6.44
N VAL A 60 -3.97 -7.13 -7.49
CA VAL A 60 -3.26 -8.09 -8.35
C VAL A 60 -2.01 -7.46 -8.96
N SER A 61 -2.09 -6.23 -9.49
CA SER A 61 -0.94 -5.56 -10.08
C SER A 61 0.12 -5.17 -9.06
N LYS A 62 -0.25 -4.88 -7.80
CA LYS A 62 0.72 -4.62 -6.72
C LYS A 62 1.35 -5.91 -6.19
N MET A 63 0.62 -7.01 -6.07
CA MET A 63 1.19 -8.31 -5.67
C MET A 63 2.06 -8.91 -6.78
N ILE A 64 1.52 -9.05 -7.99
CA ILE A 64 2.23 -9.61 -9.15
C ILE A 64 3.20 -8.56 -9.69
N GLY A 65 4.38 -8.48 -9.09
CA GLY A 65 5.50 -7.67 -9.54
C GLY A 65 6.69 -8.53 -9.96
N THR A 66 7.88 -8.09 -9.56
CA THR A 66 9.13 -8.83 -9.72
C THR A 66 9.22 -10.01 -8.75
N GLY A 67 8.60 -9.89 -7.57
CA GLY A 67 8.68 -10.87 -6.48
C GLY A 67 8.27 -12.29 -6.85
N VAL A 68 7.24 -12.49 -7.67
CA VAL A 68 6.79 -13.85 -8.08
C VAL A 68 7.86 -14.60 -8.87
N PHE A 69 8.76 -13.90 -9.55
CA PHE A 69 9.80 -14.51 -10.39
C PHE A 69 11.10 -14.80 -9.59
N THR A 70 11.31 -14.09 -8.48
CA THR A 70 12.54 -14.16 -7.67
C THR A 70 12.36 -14.93 -6.36
N THR A 71 11.18 -14.82 -5.74
CA THR A 71 10.88 -15.37 -4.41
C THR A 71 10.85 -16.91 -4.36
N PRO A 72 10.37 -17.65 -5.38
CA PRO A 72 10.38 -19.12 -5.36
C PRO A 72 11.75 -19.73 -5.04
N GLY A 73 12.81 -19.25 -5.69
CA GLY A 73 14.17 -19.72 -5.45
C GLY A 73 14.68 -19.35 -4.06
N SER A 74 14.36 -18.15 -3.59
CA SER A 74 14.74 -17.70 -2.24
C SER A 74 14.08 -18.53 -1.14
N ILE A 75 12.77 -18.82 -1.26
CA ILE A 75 12.04 -19.68 -0.31
C ILE A 75 12.59 -21.09 -0.36
N LEU A 76 12.79 -21.66 -1.57
CA LEU A 76 13.31 -23.01 -1.72
C LEU A 76 14.72 -23.16 -1.11
N LYS A 77 15.59 -22.17 -1.31
CA LYS A 77 16.92 -22.12 -0.70
C LYS A 77 16.83 -22.10 0.83
N ALA A 78 15.91 -21.31 1.38
CA ALA A 78 15.75 -21.15 2.82
C ALA A 78 15.15 -22.39 3.50
N VAL A 79 14.18 -23.07 2.87
CA VAL A 79 13.51 -24.26 3.44
C VAL A 79 14.16 -25.60 3.04
N GLY A 80 15.01 -25.58 2.03
CA GLY A 80 15.78 -26.74 1.55
C GLY A 80 15.00 -27.82 0.80
N SER A 81 13.66 -27.80 0.76
CA SER A 81 12.85 -28.86 0.12
C SER A 81 11.63 -28.32 -0.64
N ILE A 82 11.23 -29.04 -1.68
CA ILE A 82 10.14 -28.66 -2.60
C ILE A 82 8.79 -28.68 -1.89
N GLY A 83 8.51 -29.76 -1.14
CA GLY A 83 7.27 -29.95 -0.40
C GLY A 83 7.07 -28.86 0.66
N LEU A 84 8.11 -28.54 1.43
CA LEU A 84 8.02 -27.46 2.42
C LEU A 84 7.89 -26.08 1.76
N SER A 85 8.57 -25.84 0.63
CA SER A 85 8.44 -24.58 -0.12
C SER A 85 6.98 -24.32 -0.55
N LEU A 86 6.29 -25.34 -1.08
CA LEU A 86 4.88 -25.25 -1.43
C LEU A 86 3.97 -24.99 -0.22
N ILE A 87 4.24 -25.64 0.92
CA ILE A 87 3.49 -25.38 2.17
C ILE A 87 3.63 -23.91 2.58
N PHE A 88 4.82 -23.33 2.46
CA PHE A 88 5.06 -21.92 2.80
C PHE A 88 4.23 -20.96 1.95
N TRP A 89 4.01 -21.25 0.66
CA TRP A 89 3.09 -20.46 -0.18
C TRP A 89 1.65 -20.49 0.34
N VAL A 90 1.18 -21.63 0.84
CA VAL A 90 -0.13 -21.74 1.50
C VAL A 90 -0.17 -20.95 2.81
N ILE A 91 0.88 -21.07 3.64
CA ILE A 91 1.01 -20.29 4.88
C ILE A 91 0.97 -18.79 4.58
N GLY A 92 1.70 -18.33 3.56
CA GLY A 92 1.70 -16.93 3.12
C GLY A 92 0.32 -16.43 2.71
N TYR A 93 -0.47 -17.25 2.00
CA TYR A 93 -1.86 -16.92 1.67
C TYR A 93 -2.74 -16.78 2.92
N ILE A 94 -2.60 -17.68 3.89
CA ILE A 94 -3.34 -17.61 5.17
C ILE A 94 -2.93 -16.34 5.95
N PHE A 95 -1.64 -16.00 5.96
CA PHE A 95 -1.12 -14.79 6.60
C PHE A 95 -1.71 -13.54 5.96
N ALA A 96 -1.62 -13.43 4.63
CA ALA A 96 -2.19 -12.31 3.88
C ALA A 96 -3.71 -12.23 4.03
N GLY A 97 -4.41 -13.37 4.08
CA GLY A 97 -5.85 -13.42 4.31
C GLY A 97 -6.25 -12.92 5.70
N ALA A 98 -5.47 -13.24 6.73
CA ALA A 98 -5.68 -12.74 8.08
C ALA A 98 -5.49 -11.22 8.17
N SER A 99 -4.43 -10.69 7.58
CA SER A 99 -4.19 -9.24 7.50
C SER A 99 -5.24 -8.53 6.64
N LEU A 100 -5.67 -9.12 5.53
CA LEU A 100 -6.77 -8.61 4.72
C LEU A 100 -8.07 -8.49 5.53
N ALA A 101 -8.37 -9.43 6.42
CA ALA A 101 -9.54 -9.36 7.29
C ALA A 101 -9.47 -8.16 8.26
N VAL A 102 -8.28 -7.81 8.76
CA VAL A 102 -8.07 -6.59 9.56
C VAL A 102 -8.47 -5.34 8.75
N TYR A 103 -7.98 -5.23 7.52
CA TYR A 103 -8.27 -4.10 6.63
C TYR A 103 -9.75 -4.02 6.25
N LEU A 104 -10.39 -5.15 5.97
CA LEU A 104 -11.83 -5.21 5.67
C LEU A 104 -12.68 -4.70 6.84
N GLU A 105 -12.32 -5.04 8.07
CA GLU A 105 -13.05 -4.55 9.24
C GLU A 105 -12.88 -3.05 9.46
N TYR A 106 -11.65 -2.54 9.27
CA TYR A 106 -11.41 -1.11 9.26
C TYR A 106 -12.18 -0.38 8.15
N ALA A 107 -12.20 -0.92 6.93
CA ALA A 107 -12.95 -0.36 5.82
C ALA A 107 -14.47 -0.33 6.07
N SER A 108 -15.01 -1.30 6.81
CA SER A 108 -16.41 -1.28 7.24
C SER A 108 -16.71 -0.24 8.33
N TYR A 109 -15.72 0.16 9.14
CA TYR A 109 -15.89 1.26 10.09
C TYR A 109 -15.69 2.63 9.45
N PHE A 110 -14.79 2.74 8.47
CA PHE A 110 -14.37 4.01 7.88
C PHE A 110 -14.43 3.98 6.34
N PRO A 111 -15.62 3.76 5.73
CA PRO A 111 -15.77 3.54 4.29
C PRO A 111 -15.42 4.75 3.40
N HIS A 112 -15.43 5.96 3.97
CA HIS A 112 -15.22 7.22 3.24
C HIS A 112 -13.83 7.83 3.47
N ARG A 113 -12.87 7.02 3.93
CA ARG A 113 -11.50 7.46 4.24
C ARG A 113 -10.51 6.67 3.39
N SER A 114 -9.81 7.37 2.51
CA SER A 114 -8.70 6.82 1.70
C SER A 114 -7.39 6.78 2.51
N GLY A 115 -6.33 6.23 1.94
CA GLY A 115 -5.00 6.15 2.57
C GLY A 115 -4.82 5.00 3.57
N ALA A 116 -5.80 4.11 3.69
CA ALA A 116 -5.78 2.89 4.52
C ALA A 116 -5.19 3.11 5.92
N GLU A 117 -3.96 2.65 6.17
CA GLU A 117 -3.28 2.73 7.47
C GLU A 117 -3.24 4.15 8.06
N VAL A 118 -3.11 5.18 7.22
CA VAL A 118 -3.12 6.60 7.68
C VAL A 118 -4.40 6.90 8.45
N ALA A 119 -5.54 6.54 7.87
CA ALA A 119 -6.85 6.75 8.46
C ALA A 119 -7.11 5.78 9.62
N TYR A 120 -6.65 4.52 9.49
CA TYR A 120 -6.89 3.48 10.49
C TYR A 120 -6.12 3.75 11.78
N LEU A 121 -4.86 4.15 11.69
CA LEU A 121 -4.00 4.47 12.82
C LEU A 121 -4.45 5.76 13.52
N GLU A 122 -4.83 6.78 12.77
CA GLU A 122 -5.43 8.01 13.31
C GLU A 122 -6.67 7.68 14.17
N LYS A 123 -7.57 6.86 13.65
CA LYS A 123 -8.76 6.46 14.37
C LYS A 123 -8.46 5.48 15.50
N ALA A 124 -7.46 4.62 15.37
CA ALA A 124 -7.07 3.64 16.39
C ALA A 124 -6.39 4.27 17.61
N TYR A 125 -5.63 5.33 17.41
CA TYR A 125 -4.81 5.98 18.43
C TYR A 125 -5.04 7.51 18.45
N PRO A 126 -6.23 7.97 18.85
CA PRO A 126 -6.58 9.40 18.81
C PRO A 126 -5.86 10.24 19.90
N ARG A 127 -5.20 9.59 20.87
CA ARG A 127 -4.49 10.23 21.97
C ARG A 127 -3.09 9.61 22.14
N PRO A 128 -2.04 10.41 22.37
CA PRO A 128 -2.01 11.88 22.31
C PRO A 128 -2.39 12.42 20.93
N ARG A 129 -3.12 13.55 20.88
CA ARG A 129 -3.58 14.15 19.61
C ARG A 129 -2.38 14.41 18.71
N PHE A 130 -2.52 14.12 17.42
CA PHE A 130 -1.52 14.24 16.35
C PHE A 130 -0.30 13.33 16.40
N LEU A 131 0.01 12.66 17.52
CA LEU A 131 1.24 11.85 17.61
C LEU A 131 1.29 10.78 16.52
N MET A 132 0.24 9.97 16.40
CA MET A 132 0.21 8.89 15.40
C MET A 132 0.13 9.39 13.95
N PRO A 133 -0.75 10.36 13.61
CA PRO A 133 -0.69 11.08 12.34
C PRO A 133 0.71 11.61 11.98
N THR A 134 1.37 12.31 12.90
CA THR A 134 2.72 12.86 12.68
C THR A 134 3.76 11.75 12.49
N ALA A 135 3.75 10.72 13.33
CA ALA A 135 4.69 9.61 13.25
C ALA A 135 4.58 8.86 11.91
N PHE A 136 3.35 8.54 11.50
CA PHE A 136 3.10 7.87 10.23
C PHE A 136 3.43 8.77 9.04
N ALA A 137 3.09 10.06 9.10
CA ALA A 137 3.35 11.00 8.02
C ALA A 137 4.86 11.20 7.77
N VAL A 138 5.67 11.37 8.82
CA VAL A 138 7.13 11.52 8.69
C VAL A 138 7.74 10.30 8.01
N GLN A 139 7.40 9.10 8.49
CA GLN A 139 7.89 7.85 7.88
C GLN A 139 7.40 7.69 6.43
N SER A 140 6.11 7.91 6.17
CA SER A 140 5.51 7.77 4.84
C SER A 140 6.05 8.76 3.82
N VAL A 141 6.44 9.97 4.25
CA VAL A 141 7.08 10.98 3.40
C VAL A 141 8.54 10.62 3.17
N LEU A 142 9.34 10.44 4.22
CA LEU A 142 10.79 10.19 4.10
C LEU A 142 11.11 8.91 3.33
N LEU A 143 10.31 7.86 3.53
CA LEU A 143 10.52 6.55 2.94
C LEU A 143 9.67 6.35 1.67
N SER A 144 9.19 7.43 1.04
CA SER A 144 8.36 7.33 -0.16
C SER A 144 9.16 7.19 -1.45
N PHE A 145 9.89 6.08 -1.61
CA PHE A 145 10.60 5.78 -2.86
C PHE A 145 10.26 4.39 -3.40
N SER A 146 10.44 4.19 -4.71
CA SER A 146 10.24 2.90 -5.39
C SER A 146 11.44 2.52 -6.26
N SER A 147 12.64 2.91 -5.84
CA SER A 147 13.89 2.82 -6.60
C SER A 147 14.25 1.38 -7.00
N SER A 148 14.13 0.42 -6.07
CA SER A 148 14.44 -0.99 -6.32
C SER A 148 13.65 -1.55 -7.51
N ASN A 149 12.32 -1.42 -7.48
CA ASN A 149 11.45 -1.91 -8.57
C ASN A 149 11.69 -1.15 -9.89
N ALA A 150 12.04 0.14 -9.84
CA ALA A 150 12.37 0.91 -11.03
C ALA A 150 13.69 0.45 -11.68
N ILE A 151 14.71 0.13 -10.87
CA ILE A 151 15.98 -0.43 -11.34
C ILE A 151 15.75 -1.81 -11.98
N VAL A 152 14.99 -2.69 -11.32
CA VAL A 152 14.69 -4.02 -11.85
C VAL A 152 13.92 -3.92 -13.18
N LEU A 153 12.92 -3.03 -13.27
CA LEU A 153 12.23 -2.75 -14.52
C LEU A 153 13.20 -2.33 -15.64
N ALA A 154 14.11 -1.40 -15.34
CA ALA A 154 15.09 -0.93 -16.32
C ALA A 154 16.05 -2.05 -16.77
N GLN A 155 16.50 -2.91 -15.86
CA GLN A 155 17.32 -4.08 -16.20
C GLN A 155 16.59 -5.02 -17.17
N TYR A 156 15.33 -5.36 -16.89
CA TYR A 156 14.55 -6.23 -17.77
C TYR A 156 14.27 -5.58 -19.14
N LEU A 157 14.05 -4.27 -19.19
CA LEU A 157 13.89 -3.55 -20.46
C LEU A 157 15.17 -3.57 -21.30
N LEU A 158 16.34 -3.37 -20.69
CA LEU A 158 17.63 -3.44 -21.39
C LEU A 158 17.90 -4.85 -21.92
N VAL A 159 17.69 -5.88 -21.09
CA VAL A 159 17.83 -7.28 -21.51
C VAL A 159 16.86 -7.62 -22.64
N ALA A 160 15.61 -7.16 -22.57
CA ALA A 160 14.62 -7.37 -23.62
C ALA A 160 15.00 -6.65 -24.94
N GLY A 161 15.63 -5.48 -24.84
CA GLY A 161 16.12 -4.71 -25.98
C GLY A 161 17.47 -5.17 -26.54
N GLY A 162 18.10 -6.19 -25.94
CA GLY A 162 19.44 -6.64 -26.34
C GLY A 162 20.56 -5.64 -26.03
N GLY A 163 20.31 -4.68 -25.13
CA GLY A 163 21.29 -3.68 -24.72
C GLY A 163 22.17 -4.14 -23.56
N GLU A 164 23.35 -3.55 -23.44
CA GLU A 164 24.25 -3.81 -22.31
C GLU A 164 23.83 -3.06 -21.05
N ALA A 165 23.82 -3.77 -19.92
CA ALA A 165 23.47 -3.22 -18.61
C ALA A 165 24.68 -2.54 -17.95
N SER A 166 25.01 -1.32 -18.39
CA SER A 166 25.89 -0.42 -17.63
C SER A 166 25.13 0.17 -16.43
N PRO A 167 25.76 0.36 -15.26
CA PRO A 167 25.11 0.95 -14.08
C PRO A 167 24.40 2.28 -14.36
N TRP A 168 25.00 3.16 -15.18
CA TRP A 168 24.43 4.45 -15.51
C TRP A 168 23.31 4.36 -16.54
N ASN A 169 23.39 3.42 -17.49
CA ASN A 169 22.29 3.17 -18.45
C ASN A 169 21.05 2.65 -17.73
N VAL A 170 21.22 1.72 -16.78
CA VAL A 170 20.13 1.19 -15.94
C VAL A 170 19.49 2.32 -15.13
N ARG A 171 20.30 3.15 -14.45
CA ARG A 171 19.79 4.28 -13.64
C ARG A 171 19.06 5.31 -14.49
N GLY A 172 19.64 5.71 -15.63
CA GLY A 172 19.03 6.67 -16.55
C GLY A 172 17.68 6.16 -17.09
N LEU A 173 17.63 4.90 -17.51
CA LEU A 173 16.39 4.27 -17.97
C LEU A 173 15.36 4.14 -16.84
N ALA A 174 15.77 3.77 -15.63
CA ALA A 174 14.89 3.67 -14.46
C ALA A 174 14.24 5.02 -14.15
N VAL A 175 15.00 6.11 -14.15
CA VAL A 175 14.48 7.47 -14.00
C VAL A 175 13.52 7.82 -15.12
N GLY A 176 13.89 7.57 -16.39
CA GLY A 176 13.05 7.86 -17.55
C GLY A 176 11.70 7.16 -17.50
N VAL A 177 11.69 5.84 -17.29
CA VAL A 177 10.45 5.04 -17.26
C VAL A 177 9.61 5.38 -16.03
N PHE A 178 10.23 5.57 -14.86
CA PHE A 178 9.48 5.97 -13.66
C PHE A 178 8.85 7.36 -13.82
N THR A 179 9.55 8.29 -14.48
CA THR A 179 9.01 9.62 -14.83
C THR A 179 7.77 9.49 -15.72
N VAL A 180 7.81 8.62 -16.74
CA VAL A 180 6.63 8.35 -17.59
C VAL A 180 5.46 7.81 -16.77
N ILE A 181 5.70 6.86 -15.86
CA ILE A 181 4.66 6.31 -14.96
C ILE A 181 4.01 7.41 -14.14
N VAL A 182 4.83 8.28 -13.53
CA VAL A 182 4.34 9.38 -12.71
C VAL A 182 3.55 10.40 -13.54
N ILE A 183 4.02 10.75 -14.74
CA ILE A 183 3.30 11.66 -15.65
C ILE A 183 1.92 11.09 -16.00
N ILE A 184 1.82 9.80 -16.34
CA ILE A 184 0.53 9.14 -16.61
C ILE A 184 -0.41 9.29 -15.40
N CYS A 185 0.12 9.05 -14.19
CA CYS A 185 -0.62 9.19 -12.93
C CYS A 185 -1.09 10.61 -12.64
N ILE A 186 -0.27 11.62 -12.94
CA ILE A 186 -0.58 13.04 -12.77
C ILE A 186 -1.66 13.48 -13.75
N LEU A 187 -1.54 13.09 -15.02
CA LEU A 187 -2.44 13.58 -16.07
C LEU A 187 -3.88 13.05 -15.90
N SER A 188 -4.05 11.81 -15.42
CA SER A 188 -5.39 11.27 -15.21
C SER A 188 -5.42 10.03 -14.31
N THR A 189 -6.14 10.13 -13.19
CA THR A 189 -6.48 8.96 -12.35
C THR A 189 -7.23 7.89 -13.16
N ARG A 190 -8.22 8.29 -13.98
CA ARG A 190 -9.05 7.36 -14.74
C ARG A 190 -8.26 6.54 -15.75
N TRP A 191 -7.37 7.18 -16.52
CA TRP A 191 -6.53 6.47 -17.49
C TRP A 191 -5.47 5.61 -16.79
N SER A 192 -4.92 6.07 -15.67
CA SER A 192 -3.97 5.29 -14.86
C SER A 192 -4.59 4.01 -14.32
N LEU A 193 -5.84 4.07 -13.82
CA LEU A 193 -6.60 2.89 -13.40
C LEU A 193 -6.87 1.94 -14.57
N ARG A 194 -7.32 2.45 -15.72
CA ARG A 194 -7.55 1.63 -16.92
C ARG A 194 -6.28 0.93 -17.40
N LEU A 195 -5.16 1.64 -17.43
CA LEU A 195 -3.87 1.09 -17.81
C LEU A 195 -3.40 0.03 -16.80
N SER A 196 -3.55 0.31 -15.50
CA SER A 196 -3.27 -0.67 -14.44
C SER A 196 -4.12 -1.94 -14.59
N ASN A 197 -5.40 -1.81 -14.92
CA ASN A 197 -6.30 -2.93 -15.17
C ASN A 197 -5.89 -3.72 -16.40
N ALA A 198 -5.60 -3.05 -17.53
CA ALA A 198 -5.17 -3.70 -18.77
C ALA A 198 -3.86 -4.47 -18.57
N ILE A 199 -2.86 -3.85 -17.92
CA ILE A 199 -1.60 -4.54 -17.60
C ILE A 199 -1.84 -5.66 -16.60
N GLY A 200 -2.71 -5.46 -15.61
CA GLY A 200 -3.11 -6.51 -14.66
C GLY A 200 -3.68 -7.75 -15.34
N VAL A 201 -4.51 -7.60 -16.37
CA VAL A 201 -4.99 -8.71 -17.21
C VAL A 201 -3.82 -9.43 -17.89
N VAL A 202 -2.89 -8.69 -18.49
CA VAL A 202 -1.69 -9.25 -19.13
C VAL A 202 -0.84 -10.05 -18.13
N LYS A 203 -0.69 -9.56 -16.90
CA LYS A 203 0.04 -10.27 -15.83
C LYS A 203 -0.64 -11.58 -15.45
N VAL A 204 -1.96 -11.57 -15.28
CA VAL A 204 -2.74 -12.77 -14.97
C VAL A 204 -2.62 -13.79 -16.11
N ILE A 205 -2.76 -13.35 -17.36
CA ILE A 205 -2.58 -14.21 -18.55
C ILE A 205 -1.17 -14.80 -18.58
N THR A 206 -0.15 -14.00 -18.29
CA THR A 206 1.25 -14.48 -18.25
C THR A 206 1.45 -15.59 -17.22
N LEU A 207 0.96 -15.41 -15.99
CA LEU A 207 1.07 -16.46 -14.96
C LEU A 207 0.19 -17.68 -15.28
N LEU A 208 -0.98 -17.47 -15.87
CA LEU A 208 -1.83 -18.56 -16.33
C LEU A 208 -1.13 -19.38 -17.43
N PHE A 209 -0.45 -18.71 -18.36
CA PHE A 209 0.37 -19.36 -19.38
C PHE A 209 1.49 -20.20 -18.77
N ILE A 210 2.21 -19.66 -17.77
CA ILE A 210 3.23 -20.42 -17.02
C ILE A 210 2.62 -21.64 -16.32
N ALA A 211 1.49 -21.45 -15.63
CA ALA A 211 0.78 -22.52 -14.94
C ALA A 211 0.36 -23.64 -15.91
N VAL A 212 -0.30 -23.30 -17.02
CA VAL A 212 -0.73 -24.27 -18.05
C VAL A 212 0.48 -24.96 -18.66
N THR A 213 1.55 -24.22 -18.97
CA THR A 213 2.80 -24.81 -19.48
C THR A 213 3.39 -25.81 -18.49
N GLY A 214 3.40 -25.49 -17.20
CA GLY A 214 3.83 -26.41 -16.14
C GLY A 214 3.01 -27.70 -16.08
N LEU A 215 1.68 -27.62 -16.27
CA LEU A 215 0.83 -28.81 -16.35
C LEU A 215 1.12 -29.64 -17.61
N VAL A 216 1.41 -29.01 -18.75
CA VAL A 216 1.83 -29.70 -19.99
C VAL A 216 3.20 -30.37 -19.80
N VAL A 217 4.14 -29.73 -19.09
CA VAL A 217 5.43 -30.31 -18.70
C VAL A 217 5.21 -31.54 -17.82
N LEU A 218 4.36 -31.46 -16.79
CA LEU A 218 4.01 -32.61 -15.95
C LEU A 218 3.33 -33.73 -16.72
N GLY A 219 2.59 -33.41 -17.78
CA GLY A 219 2.01 -34.40 -18.69
C GLY A 219 3.03 -35.07 -19.62
N GLY A 220 4.31 -34.70 -19.60
CA GLY A 220 5.35 -35.28 -20.46
C GLY A 220 5.31 -34.82 -21.92
N HIS A 221 4.59 -33.73 -22.23
CA HIS A 221 4.43 -33.24 -23.61
C HIS A 221 5.43 -32.12 -23.97
N THR A 222 6.60 -32.11 -23.33
CA THR A 222 7.66 -31.12 -23.57
C THR A 222 9.04 -31.78 -23.64
N ARG A 223 10.09 -30.98 -23.80
CA ARG A 223 11.49 -31.45 -23.84
C ARG A 223 12.09 -31.76 -22.47
N VAL A 224 11.32 -31.61 -21.39
CA VAL A 224 11.80 -31.86 -20.03
C VAL A 224 11.80 -33.37 -19.77
N ASP A 225 12.98 -33.96 -19.59
CA ASP A 225 13.15 -35.43 -19.52
C ASP A 225 12.44 -36.10 -18.33
N ASN A 226 12.48 -35.49 -17.15
CA ASN A 226 11.90 -36.06 -15.93
C ASN A 226 11.14 -35.01 -15.11
N PRO A 227 9.92 -34.64 -15.53
CA PRO A 227 9.16 -33.55 -14.92
C PRO A 227 8.66 -33.87 -13.51
N HIS A 228 8.71 -35.13 -13.09
CA HIS A 228 8.30 -35.57 -11.75
C HIS A 228 9.48 -35.69 -10.77
N ALA A 229 10.72 -35.47 -11.21
CA ALA A 229 11.93 -35.71 -10.41
C ALA A 229 11.87 -35.05 -9.02
N ASN A 230 11.54 -33.77 -8.99
CA ASN A 230 11.48 -32.96 -7.76
C ASN A 230 10.33 -33.34 -6.82
N PHE A 231 9.33 -34.10 -7.31
CA PHE A 231 8.13 -34.46 -6.53
C PHE A 231 8.21 -35.85 -5.89
N LYS A 232 9.09 -36.74 -6.36
CA LYS A 232 9.21 -38.12 -5.83
C LYS A 232 9.58 -38.15 -4.35
N ASN A 233 10.56 -37.34 -3.93
CA ASN A 233 10.98 -37.17 -2.55
C ASN A 233 10.88 -35.70 -2.15
N ALA A 234 9.68 -35.13 -2.25
CA ALA A 234 9.46 -33.67 -2.16
C ALA A 234 10.01 -33.03 -0.86
N PHE A 235 10.08 -33.78 0.23
CA PHE A 235 10.59 -33.31 1.54
C PHE A 235 12.08 -33.63 1.77
N GLN A 236 12.80 -34.14 0.77
CA GLN A 236 14.23 -34.43 0.91
C GLN A 236 15.05 -33.13 1.00
N GLY A 237 15.89 -33.06 2.04
CA GLY A 237 16.73 -31.89 2.32
C GLY A 237 15.99 -30.75 3.03
N THR A 238 14.84 -31.02 3.66
CA THR A 238 14.16 -30.05 4.52
C THR A 238 15.13 -29.52 5.58
N THR A 239 15.21 -28.21 5.71
CA THR A 239 16.03 -27.57 6.74
C THR A 239 15.48 -27.87 8.13
N SER A 240 16.38 -28.13 9.08
CA SER A 240 16.08 -28.11 10.52
C SER A 240 16.44 -26.76 11.16
N ASN A 241 17.00 -25.82 10.37
CA ASN A 241 17.40 -24.52 10.89
C ASN A 241 16.19 -23.58 11.00
N GLY A 242 15.92 -23.14 12.22
CA GLY A 242 14.89 -22.13 12.49
C GLY A 242 15.10 -20.83 11.71
N ASN A 243 16.34 -20.41 11.44
CA ASN A 243 16.64 -19.21 10.66
C ASN A 243 16.18 -19.33 9.19
N GLY A 244 16.38 -20.49 8.57
CA GLY A 244 15.93 -20.77 7.20
C GLY A 244 14.40 -20.76 7.08
N LEU A 245 13.73 -21.47 7.99
CA LEU A 245 12.25 -21.41 8.09
C LEU A 245 11.78 -19.97 8.27
N ALA A 246 12.50 -19.22 9.09
CA ALA A 246 12.09 -17.89 9.42
C ALA A 246 12.22 -16.91 8.23
N THR A 247 13.35 -17.01 7.52
CA THR A 247 13.62 -16.28 6.28
C THR A 247 12.55 -16.57 5.24
N ALA A 248 12.13 -17.83 5.09
CA ALA A 248 11.07 -18.21 4.16
C ALA A 248 9.72 -17.56 4.49
N LEU A 249 9.36 -17.41 5.77
CA LEU A 249 8.13 -16.69 6.18
C LEU A 249 8.18 -15.22 5.78
N VAL A 250 9.32 -14.54 5.95
CA VAL A 250 9.47 -13.13 5.52
C VAL A 250 9.36 -13.00 4.00
N LYS A 251 10.05 -13.89 3.26
CA LYS A 251 10.02 -13.86 1.79
C LYS A 251 8.61 -14.15 1.24
N VAL A 252 7.88 -15.11 1.83
CA VAL A 252 6.51 -15.38 1.36
C VAL A 252 5.53 -14.27 1.74
N ASN A 253 5.69 -13.64 2.91
CA ASN A 253 4.90 -12.47 3.28
C ASN A 253 5.13 -11.31 2.30
N PHE A 254 6.39 -11.07 1.91
CA PHE A 254 6.73 -10.10 0.88
C PHE A 254 6.06 -10.42 -0.48
N ALA A 255 6.00 -11.68 -0.89
CA ALA A 255 5.38 -12.05 -2.16
C ALA A 255 3.88 -11.74 -2.24
N TYR A 256 3.16 -11.85 -1.12
CA TYR A 256 1.73 -11.53 -1.04
C TYR A 256 1.43 -10.07 -0.66
N ALA A 257 2.44 -9.26 -0.37
CA ALA A 257 2.24 -7.84 -0.08
C ALA A 257 1.62 -7.12 -1.28
N GLY A 258 0.54 -6.37 -1.05
CA GLY A 258 -0.20 -5.66 -2.08
C GLY A 258 -1.70 -5.91 -2.09
N PHE A 259 -2.21 -6.87 -1.31
CA PHE A 259 -3.64 -7.08 -1.10
C PHE A 259 -4.35 -5.83 -0.54
N GLU A 260 -3.59 -4.96 0.11
CA GLU A 260 -4.06 -3.74 0.76
C GLU A 260 -4.17 -2.53 -0.19
N ASN A 261 -3.73 -2.64 -1.45
CA ASN A 261 -3.59 -1.47 -2.31
C ASN A 261 -4.89 -0.72 -2.56
N SER A 262 -5.98 -1.46 -2.81
CA SER A 262 -7.30 -0.92 -3.09
C SER A 262 -7.89 -0.17 -1.90
N PHE A 263 -7.43 -0.44 -0.67
CA PHE A 263 -7.87 0.29 0.52
C PHE A 263 -7.31 1.71 0.57
N ASN A 264 -6.21 1.99 -0.15
CA ASN A 264 -5.68 3.35 -0.27
C ASN A 264 -6.60 4.26 -1.07
N VAL A 265 -7.43 3.71 -1.96
CA VAL A 265 -8.37 4.45 -2.82
C VAL A 265 -9.82 4.26 -2.39
N LEU A 266 -10.06 3.87 -1.14
CA LEU A 266 -11.38 3.43 -0.65
C LEU A 266 -12.49 4.45 -0.91
N ASN A 267 -12.23 5.74 -0.74
CA ASN A 267 -13.24 6.79 -0.99
C ASN A 267 -13.59 6.99 -2.48
N GLU A 268 -12.78 6.45 -3.40
CA GLU A 268 -13.04 6.48 -4.85
C GLU A 268 -13.88 5.27 -5.32
N VAL A 269 -14.21 4.34 -4.40
CA VAL A 269 -14.97 3.12 -4.66
C VAL A 269 -16.47 3.36 -4.44
N LYS A 270 -17.30 2.97 -5.40
CA LYS A 270 -18.76 2.96 -5.23
C LYS A 270 -19.18 1.82 -4.29
N ASN A 271 -20.03 2.12 -3.29
CA ASN A 271 -20.45 1.16 -2.26
C ASN A 271 -19.25 0.43 -1.62
N PRO A 272 -18.32 1.17 -0.99
CA PRO A 272 -16.99 0.69 -0.62
C PRO A 272 -17.02 -0.60 0.21
N VAL A 273 -17.85 -0.67 1.25
CA VAL A 273 -17.91 -1.84 2.14
C VAL A 273 -18.27 -3.12 1.37
N LYS A 274 -19.38 -3.10 0.61
CA LYS A 274 -19.86 -4.26 -0.16
C LYS A 274 -18.87 -4.67 -1.24
N THR A 275 -18.32 -3.70 -1.97
CA THR A 275 -17.36 -3.95 -3.06
C THR A 275 -16.06 -4.55 -2.50
N MET A 276 -15.49 -3.97 -1.44
CA MET A 276 -14.24 -4.44 -0.87
C MET A 276 -14.38 -5.83 -0.23
N LYS A 277 -15.45 -6.07 0.54
CA LYS A 277 -15.75 -7.37 1.15
C LYS A 277 -15.85 -8.51 0.13
N ARG A 278 -16.33 -8.22 -1.09
CA ARG A 278 -16.47 -9.22 -2.15
C ARG A 278 -15.19 -9.38 -2.98
N PHE A 279 -14.58 -8.28 -3.40
CA PHE A 279 -13.57 -8.32 -4.47
C PHE A 279 -12.12 -8.27 -3.97
N ALA A 280 -11.85 -7.75 -2.77
CA ALA A 280 -10.50 -7.81 -2.20
C ALA A 280 -10.07 -9.27 -1.90
N PRO A 281 -10.90 -10.14 -1.28
CA PRO A 281 -10.54 -11.56 -1.11
C PRO A 281 -10.39 -12.32 -2.41
N VAL A 282 -11.19 -11.99 -3.44
CA VAL A 282 -11.07 -12.57 -4.79
C VAL A 282 -9.71 -12.23 -5.38
N SER A 283 -9.25 -10.99 -5.26
CA SER A 283 -7.93 -10.57 -5.76
C SER A 283 -6.78 -11.37 -5.14
N LEU A 284 -6.80 -11.57 -3.82
CA LEU A 284 -5.79 -12.36 -3.10
C LEU A 284 -5.84 -13.83 -3.51
N SER A 285 -7.04 -14.39 -3.66
CA SER A 285 -7.23 -15.80 -4.03
C SER A 285 -6.78 -16.11 -5.47
N ILE A 286 -7.04 -15.18 -6.41
CA ILE A 286 -6.51 -15.28 -7.78
C ILE A 286 -4.98 -15.36 -7.75
N VAL A 287 -4.34 -14.44 -7.01
CA VAL A 287 -2.86 -14.43 -6.89
C VAL A 287 -2.35 -15.70 -6.23
N PHE A 288 -2.99 -16.19 -5.17
CA PHE A 288 -2.60 -17.45 -4.54
C PHE A 288 -2.60 -18.63 -5.51
N VAL A 289 -3.69 -18.84 -6.25
CA VAL A 289 -3.80 -19.94 -7.21
C VAL A 289 -2.71 -19.83 -8.28
N LEU A 290 -2.51 -18.63 -8.84
CA LEU A 290 -1.50 -18.40 -9.87
C LEU A 290 -0.07 -18.63 -9.34
N TYR A 291 0.24 -18.14 -8.14
CA TYR A 291 1.54 -18.32 -7.51
C TYR A 291 1.81 -19.78 -7.20
N PHE A 292 0.83 -20.48 -6.64
CA PHE A 292 0.97 -21.88 -6.30
C PHE A 292 1.21 -22.74 -7.54
N LEU A 293 0.43 -22.52 -8.61
CA LEU A 293 0.60 -23.22 -9.89
C LEU A 293 1.90 -22.83 -10.60
N ALA A 294 2.34 -21.57 -10.53
CA ALA A 294 3.61 -21.15 -11.10
C ALA A 294 4.80 -21.83 -10.39
N ASN A 295 4.74 -21.98 -9.06
CA ASN A 295 5.76 -22.73 -8.32
C ASN A 295 5.79 -24.20 -8.73
N ILE A 296 4.63 -24.84 -8.89
CA ILE A 296 4.55 -26.21 -9.43
C ILE A 296 5.18 -26.27 -10.82
N ALA A 297 4.90 -25.30 -11.70
CA ALA A 297 5.49 -25.24 -13.03
C ALA A 297 7.02 -25.14 -12.98
N TYR A 298 7.56 -24.25 -12.14
CA TYR A 298 9.01 -24.10 -11.95
C TYR A 298 9.65 -25.39 -11.44
N PHE A 299 9.04 -26.04 -10.45
CA PHE A 299 9.55 -27.28 -9.87
C PHE A 299 9.37 -28.49 -10.79
N ALA A 300 8.45 -28.44 -11.77
CA ALA A 300 8.32 -29.47 -12.78
C ALA A 300 9.40 -29.36 -13.88
N ALA A 301 9.74 -28.14 -14.30
CA ALA A 301 10.63 -27.93 -15.44
C ALA A 301 12.12 -27.81 -15.06
N ILE A 302 12.44 -27.36 -13.85
CA ILE A 302 13.82 -27.01 -13.47
C ILE A 302 14.31 -27.91 -12.33
N PRO A 303 15.51 -28.51 -12.43
CA PRO A 303 16.12 -29.25 -11.31
C PRO A 303 16.26 -28.38 -10.04
N LYS A 304 15.96 -28.94 -8.87
CA LYS A 304 16.03 -28.25 -7.56
C LYS A 304 17.31 -27.43 -7.37
N GLU A 305 18.47 -28.03 -7.62
CA GLU A 305 19.78 -27.38 -7.43
C GLU A 305 19.98 -26.18 -8.37
N ALA A 306 19.45 -26.24 -9.60
CA ALA A 306 19.52 -25.11 -10.52
C ALA A 306 18.66 -23.93 -10.04
N ILE A 307 17.51 -24.20 -9.41
CA ILE A 307 16.65 -23.15 -8.81
C ILE A 307 17.36 -22.48 -7.63
N ILE A 308 17.93 -23.27 -6.71
CA ILE A 308 18.62 -22.77 -5.50
C ILE A 308 19.81 -21.87 -5.87
N ASN A 309 20.53 -22.23 -6.93
CA ASN A 309 21.69 -21.47 -7.41
C ASN A 309 21.31 -20.29 -8.32
N SER A 310 20.04 -20.18 -8.72
CA SER A 310 19.57 -19.07 -9.54
C SER A 310 19.39 -17.81 -8.69
N LYS A 311 20.34 -16.87 -8.82
CA LYS A 311 20.31 -15.56 -8.17
C LYS A 311 19.25 -14.65 -8.84
N GLU A 312 17.96 -15.02 -8.76
CA GLU A 312 16.77 -14.24 -9.19
C GLU A 312 16.17 -14.54 -10.58
N LEU A 313 16.66 -15.55 -11.31
CA LEU A 313 16.23 -15.81 -12.70
C LEU A 313 15.35 -17.07 -12.87
N THR A 314 14.55 -17.44 -11.86
CA THR A 314 13.72 -18.67 -11.89
C THR A 314 12.85 -18.75 -13.14
N ALA A 315 12.23 -17.62 -13.51
CA ALA A 315 11.39 -17.57 -14.69
C ALA A 315 12.17 -17.72 -16.02
N SER A 316 13.35 -17.10 -16.12
CA SER A 316 14.20 -17.25 -17.31
C SER A 316 14.72 -18.68 -17.44
N LEU A 317 15.05 -19.34 -16.32
CA LEU A 317 15.42 -20.76 -16.29
C LEU A 317 14.27 -21.65 -16.74
N PHE A 318 13.05 -21.36 -16.29
CA PHE A 318 11.85 -22.10 -16.73
C PHE A 318 11.68 -22.04 -18.24
N PHE A 319 11.72 -20.83 -18.81
CA PHE A 319 11.58 -20.66 -20.26
C PHE A 319 12.71 -21.31 -21.04
N THR A 320 13.94 -21.26 -20.51
CA THR A 320 15.09 -21.95 -21.12
C THR A 320 14.90 -23.47 -21.11
N ALA A 321 14.50 -24.03 -19.97
CA ALA A 321 14.27 -25.47 -19.83
C ALA A 321 13.15 -25.99 -20.73
N VAL A 322 12.05 -25.23 -20.87
CA VAL A 322 10.89 -25.68 -21.65
C VAL A 322 11.05 -25.40 -23.15
N PHE A 323 11.56 -24.24 -23.54
CA PHE A 323 11.56 -23.78 -24.94
C PHE A 323 12.94 -23.78 -25.63
N GLY A 324 14.05 -23.89 -24.90
CA GLY A 324 15.41 -24.07 -25.44
C GLY A 324 16.00 -22.92 -26.27
N ASN A 325 15.27 -21.85 -26.56
CA ASN A 325 15.68 -20.76 -27.47
C ASN A 325 15.85 -19.40 -26.77
N SER A 326 16.82 -18.58 -27.21
CA SER A 326 17.06 -17.23 -26.67
C SER A 326 15.85 -16.29 -26.84
N LYS A 327 15.12 -16.40 -27.96
CA LYS A 327 13.93 -15.57 -28.23
C LYS A 327 12.82 -15.73 -27.19
N ALA A 328 12.64 -16.94 -26.64
CA ALA A 328 11.65 -17.20 -25.60
C ALA A 328 12.05 -16.54 -24.27
N VAL A 329 13.35 -16.52 -23.97
CA VAL A 329 13.92 -15.83 -22.80
C VAL A 329 13.77 -14.31 -22.95
N THR A 330 14.04 -13.75 -24.12
CA THR A 330 13.82 -12.32 -24.41
C THR A 330 12.35 -11.93 -24.27
N ALA A 331 11.43 -12.76 -24.78
CA ALA A 331 9.99 -12.54 -24.62
C ALA A 331 9.56 -12.57 -23.15
N MET A 332 10.13 -13.47 -22.34
CA MET A 332 9.87 -13.50 -20.90
C MET A 332 10.37 -12.23 -20.21
N SER A 333 11.60 -11.78 -20.51
CA SER A 333 12.12 -10.52 -19.96
C SER A 333 11.22 -9.33 -20.30
N ALA A 334 10.63 -9.28 -21.50
CA ALA A 334 9.65 -8.27 -21.87
C ALA A 334 8.35 -8.37 -21.04
N LEU A 335 7.83 -9.58 -20.80
CA LEU A 335 6.66 -9.79 -19.95
C LEU A 335 6.93 -9.40 -18.48
N VAL A 336 8.12 -9.70 -17.96
CA VAL A 336 8.54 -9.29 -16.61
C VAL A 336 8.70 -7.77 -16.53
N ALA A 337 9.21 -7.12 -17.58
CA ALA A 337 9.25 -5.66 -17.66
C ALA A 337 7.84 -5.06 -17.64
N VAL A 338 6.91 -5.55 -18.46
CA VAL A 338 5.51 -5.12 -18.44
C VAL A 338 4.87 -5.35 -17.06
N SER A 339 5.17 -6.48 -16.43
CA SER A 339 4.71 -6.77 -15.06
C SER A 339 5.25 -5.74 -14.07
N SER A 340 6.54 -5.44 -14.13
CA SER A 340 7.20 -4.48 -13.23
C SER A 340 6.67 -3.06 -13.44
N PHE A 341 6.41 -2.65 -14.69
CA PHE A 341 5.76 -1.38 -15.01
C PHE A 341 4.37 -1.28 -14.38
N GLY A 342 3.53 -2.30 -14.57
CA GLY A 342 2.19 -2.33 -13.98
C GLY A 342 2.21 -2.34 -12.45
N ASN A 343 3.26 -2.92 -11.85
CA ASN A 343 3.44 -2.92 -10.40
C ASN A 343 3.74 -1.51 -9.89
N LEU A 344 4.73 -0.83 -10.49
CA LEU A 344 5.07 0.55 -10.15
C LEU A 344 3.87 1.48 -10.36
N LEU A 345 3.13 1.33 -11.46
CA LEU A 345 1.91 2.10 -11.71
C LEU A 345 0.89 1.94 -10.58
N ALA A 346 0.59 0.70 -10.18
CA ALA A 346 -0.35 0.41 -9.09
C ALA A 346 0.15 0.94 -7.72
N VAL A 347 1.45 0.85 -7.44
CA VAL A 347 2.09 1.36 -6.22
C VAL A 347 2.02 2.88 -6.16
N VAL A 348 2.31 3.57 -7.27
CA VAL A 348 2.27 5.04 -7.35
C VAL A 348 0.85 5.55 -7.15
N ILE A 349 -0.17 4.89 -7.72
CA ILE A 349 -1.59 5.23 -7.48
C ILE A 349 -1.93 5.11 -5.99
N GLY A 350 -1.61 4.00 -5.33
CA GLY A 350 -1.94 3.80 -3.92
C GLY A 350 -1.18 4.73 -2.98
N SER A 351 0.14 4.86 -3.17
CA SER A 351 1.00 5.69 -2.32
C SER A 351 0.67 7.18 -2.39
N SER A 352 0.18 7.68 -3.54
CA SER A 352 -0.24 9.08 -3.60
C SER A 352 -1.45 9.38 -2.73
N ARG A 353 -2.35 8.41 -2.50
CA ARG A 353 -3.50 8.59 -1.59
C ARG A 353 -3.06 8.52 -0.14
N ILE A 354 -2.10 7.67 0.20
CA ILE A 354 -1.47 7.62 1.53
C ILE A 354 -0.89 9.00 1.85
N ILE A 355 -0.02 9.52 0.97
CA ILE A 355 0.66 10.82 1.19
C ILE A 355 -0.35 11.98 1.20
N ARG A 356 -1.35 11.97 0.29
CA ARG A 356 -2.45 12.96 0.32
C ARG A 356 -3.13 12.95 1.68
N GLU A 357 -3.46 11.77 2.19
CA GLU A 357 -4.17 11.65 3.46
C GLU A 357 -3.32 12.11 4.65
N CYS A 358 -2.01 11.82 4.65
CA CYS A 358 -1.07 12.39 5.63
C CYS A 358 -1.12 13.92 5.62
N GLY A 359 -1.14 14.53 4.42
CA GLY A 359 -1.24 15.98 4.27
C GLY A 359 -2.57 16.56 4.74
N ARG A 360 -3.67 15.83 4.54
CA ARG A 360 -5.01 16.22 4.99
C ARG A 360 -5.19 16.22 6.50
N GLN A 361 -4.36 15.47 7.23
CA GLN A 361 -4.33 15.51 8.70
C GLN A 361 -3.70 16.79 9.27
N GLY A 362 -3.14 17.66 8.41
CA GLY A 362 -2.57 18.94 8.82
C GLY A 362 -1.20 18.84 9.50
N VAL A 363 -0.70 17.62 9.68
CA VAL A 363 0.60 17.35 10.31
C VAL A 363 1.79 17.63 9.40
N LEU A 364 1.56 17.76 8.09
CA LEU A 364 2.55 18.19 7.12
C LEU A 364 2.44 19.70 6.87
N PRO A 365 3.56 20.41 6.66
CA PRO A 365 3.53 21.82 6.28
C PRO A 365 2.82 21.97 4.93
N TYR A 366 2.10 23.08 4.74
CA TYR A 366 1.34 23.38 3.51
C TYR A 366 0.25 22.33 3.17
N PRO A 367 -0.75 22.10 4.05
CA PRO A 367 -1.79 21.08 3.87
C PRO A 367 -2.52 21.18 2.52
N THR A 368 -2.72 22.39 2.01
CA THR A 368 -3.35 22.67 0.70
C THR A 368 -2.58 22.06 -0.47
N PHE A 369 -1.24 22.06 -0.44
CA PHE A 369 -0.41 21.46 -1.51
C PHE A 369 -0.63 19.95 -1.62
N TRP A 370 -0.76 19.27 -0.48
CA TRP A 370 -0.95 17.82 -0.44
C TRP A 370 -2.38 17.40 -0.77
N ALA A 371 -3.37 18.18 -0.29
CA ALA A 371 -4.79 17.86 -0.41
C ALA A 371 -5.40 18.23 -1.77
N SER A 372 -4.86 19.28 -2.42
CA SER A 372 -5.32 19.78 -3.72
C SER A 372 -5.31 18.70 -4.78
N THR A 373 -6.34 18.75 -5.63
CA THR A 373 -6.49 17.88 -6.80
C THR A 373 -6.30 18.65 -8.11
N ARG A 374 -6.06 19.96 -8.05
CA ARG A 374 -5.83 20.81 -9.23
C ARG A 374 -4.41 20.64 -9.78
N PRO A 375 -4.22 20.85 -11.11
CA PRO A 375 -5.24 21.21 -12.10
C PRO A 375 -5.92 20.00 -12.77
N PHE A 376 -5.45 18.77 -12.54
CA PHE A 376 -5.84 17.59 -13.34
C PHE A 376 -6.88 16.67 -12.68
N ASN A 377 -7.47 17.07 -11.55
CA ASN A 377 -8.25 16.20 -10.64
C ASN A 377 -7.45 14.99 -10.14
N THR A 378 -6.17 15.23 -9.82
CA THR A 378 -5.22 14.24 -9.31
C THR A 378 -4.36 14.85 -8.19
N PRO A 379 -3.86 14.05 -7.24
CA PRO A 379 -3.04 14.55 -6.14
C PRO A 379 -1.59 14.84 -6.62
N LEU A 380 -1.38 16.00 -7.24
CA LEU A 380 -0.09 16.37 -7.85
C LEU A 380 1.07 16.37 -6.85
N GLY A 381 0.88 17.00 -5.68
CA GLY A 381 1.93 17.11 -4.65
C GLY A 381 2.47 15.75 -4.19
N PRO A 382 1.58 14.81 -3.80
CA PRO A 382 1.95 13.43 -3.50
C PRO A 382 2.73 12.69 -4.60
N TYR A 383 2.31 12.83 -5.86
CA TYR A 383 3.03 12.21 -6.98
C TYR A 383 4.42 12.82 -7.18
N LEU A 384 4.53 14.15 -7.07
CA LEU A 384 5.80 14.86 -7.20
C LEU A 384 6.78 14.44 -6.11
N LEU A 385 6.34 14.34 -4.86
CA LEU A 385 7.17 13.87 -3.74
C LEU A 385 7.71 12.46 -4.01
N LYS A 386 6.83 11.52 -4.38
CA LYS A 386 7.19 10.14 -4.70
C LYS A 386 8.22 10.08 -5.84
N TRP A 387 8.05 10.94 -6.85
CA TRP A 387 8.99 11.08 -7.96
C TRP A 387 10.36 11.58 -7.51
N VAL A 388 10.41 12.73 -6.83
CA VAL A 388 11.66 13.33 -6.34
C VAL A 388 12.45 12.34 -5.49
N LEU A 389 11.81 11.71 -4.50
CA LEU A 389 12.50 10.77 -3.60
C LEU A 389 12.98 9.52 -4.33
N THR A 390 12.19 8.99 -5.26
CA THR A 390 12.62 7.84 -6.06
C THR A 390 13.81 8.19 -6.95
N VAL A 391 13.83 9.36 -7.59
CA VAL A 391 14.95 9.83 -8.42
C VAL A 391 16.21 10.03 -7.56
N ILE A 392 16.08 10.66 -6.39
CA ILE A 392 17.20 10.84 -5.45
C ILE A 392 17.79 9.48 -5.06
N VAL A 393 16.97 8.50 -4.67
CA VAL A 393 17.47 7.18 -4.25
C VAL A 393 18.02 6.35 -5.43
N ILE A 394 17.60 6.61 -6.67
CA ILE A 394 18.21 5.97 -7.86
C ILE A 394 19.60 6.55 -8.15
N ILE A 395 19.78 7.87 -8.02
CA ILE A 395 20.98 8.56 -8.50
C ILE A 395 22.04 8.73 -7.40
N ALA A 396 21.63 9.16 -6.20
CA ALA A 396 22.55 9.64 -5.18
C ALA A 396 23.33 8.52 -4.47
N PRO A 397 22.72 7.40 -4.02
CA PRO A 397 23.46 6.33 -3.37
C PRO A 397 24.35 5.57 -4.36
N PRO A 398 25.57 5.16 -3.96
CA PRO A 398 26.37 4.22 -4.74
C PRO A 398 25.69 2.84 -4.79
N ALA A 399 25.97 2.08 -5.85
CA ALA A 399 25.48 0.70 -5.97
C ALA A 399 26.10 -0.22 -4.90
N GLY A 400 25.40 -1.29 -4.54
CA GLY A 400 25.79 -2.20 -3.47
C GLY A 400 25.20 -1.77 -2.13
N ASP A 401 26.00 -1.84 -1.07
CA ASP A 401 25.55 -1.74 0.32
C ASP A 401 24.68 -0.51 0.62
N ALA A 402 25.08 0.68 0.17
CA ALA A 402 24.32 1.90 0.46
C ALA A 402 22.93 1.88 -0.16
N PHE A 403 22.79 1.36 -1.38
CA PHE A 403 21.50 1.23 -2.05
C PHE A 403 20.64 0.17 -1.37
N ASN A 404 21.20 -1.02 -1.11
CA ASN A 404 20.49 -2.12 -0.44
C ASN A 404 19.98 -1.67 0.95
N PHE A 405 20.86 -1.06 1.74
CA PHE A 405 20.52 -0.50 3.04
C PHE A 405 19.34 0.47 3.00
N ILE A 406 19.35 1.42 2.05
CA ILE A 406 18.26 2.40 1.92
C ILE A 406 16.95 1.69 1.54
N VAL A 407 17.01 0.70 0.64
CA VAL A 407 15.82 -0.08 0.27
C VAL A 407 15.25 -0.86 1.46
N ASP A 408 16.11 -1.50 2.24
CA ASP A 408 15.70 -2.28 3.42
C ASP A 408 15.11 -1.41 4.54
N LEU A 409 15.55 -0.16 4.63
CA LEU A 409 15.10 0.81 5.63
C LEU A 409 13.59 1.06 5.61
N GLN A 410 12.91 0.87 4.47
CA GLN A 410 11.45 1.01 4.38
C GLN A 410 10.70 -0.08 5.15
N SER A 411 11.27 -1.28 5.21
CA SER A 411 10.56 -2.48 5.65
C SER A 411 10.26 -2.47 7.15
N TYR A 412 11.24 -2.07 7.97
CA TYR A 412 11.10 -2.16 9.43
C TYR A 412 10.05 -1.18 10.00
N PRO A 413 10.05 0.12 9.65
CA PRO A 413 9.00 1.04 10.08
C PRO A 413 7.61 0.63 9.58
N ALA A 414 7.51 0.11 8.36
CA ALA A 414 6.24 -0.40 7.81
C ALA A 414 5.69 -1.56 8.65
N ASN A 415 6.55 -2.52 9.06
CA ASN A 415 6.15 -3.61 9.95
C ASN A 415 5.67 -3.11 11.32
N VAL A 416 6.30 -2.07 11.88
CA VAL A 416 5.86 -1.45 13.14
C VAL A 416 4.44 -0.89 12.99
N PHE A 417 4.16 -0.16 11.91
CA PHE A 417 2.83 0.38 11.67
C PHE A 417 1.78 -0.68 11.32
N SER A 418 2.16 -1.76 10.64
CA SER A 418 1.28 -2.90 10.40
C SER A 418 0.87 -3.60 11.70
N PHE A 419 1.85 -3.80 12.61
CA PHE A 419 1.60 -4.28 13.97
C PHE A 419 0.64 -3.34 14.72
N LEU A 420 0.92 -2.03 14.73
CA LEU A 420 0.08 -1.03 15.40
C LEU A 420 -1.33 -0.97 14.80
N THR A 421 -1.49 -1.14 13.49
CA THR A 421 -2.80 -1.20 12.83
C THR A 421 -3.60 -2.39 13.32
N THR A 422 -2.97 -3.58 13.36
CA THR A 422 -3.63 -4.80 13.84
C THR A 422 -4.00 -4.71 15.33
N LEU A 423 -3.09 -4.22 16.17
CA LEU A 423 -3.34 -3.99 17.60
C LEU A 423 -4.42 -2.93 17.82
N GLY A 424 -4.39 -1.87 17.01
CA GLY A 424 -5.29 -0.73 17.07
C GLY A 424 -6.76 -1.12 16.88
N LEU A 425 -7.02 -2.21 16.13
CA LEU A 425 -8.38 -2.67 15.87
C LEU A 425 -9.08 -3.12 17.16
N PHE A 426 -8.34 -3.70 18.10
CA PHE A 426 -8.87 -4.04 19.42
C PHE A 426 -9.31 -2.78 20.19
N PHE A 427 -8.55 -1.68 20.10
CA PHE A 427 -8.89 -0.40 20.73
C PHE A 427 -10.10 0.26 20.07
N VAL A 428 -10.22 0.17 18.74
CA VAL A 428 -11.41 0.65 18.01
C VAL A 428 -12.64 -0.14 18.43
N ARG A 429 -12.57 -1.47 18.46
CA ARG A 429 -13.67 -2.34 18.92
C ARG A 429 -14.12 -2.00 20.34
N LYS A 430 -13.17 -1.83 21.26
CA LYS A 430 -13.46 -1.49 22.66
C LYS A 430 -14.19 -0.15 22.76
N ARG A 431 -13.72 0.88 22.06
CA ARG A 431 -14.36 2.20 22.04
C ARG A 431 -15.75 2.18 21.41
N ARG A 432 -15.90 1.53 20.25
CA ARG A 432 -17.21 1.37 19.59
C ARG A 432 -18.21 0.63 20.47
N LYS A 433 -17.78 -0.42 21.18
CA LYS A 433 -18.64 -1.13 22.14
C LYS A 433 -19.05 -0.24 23.31
N ALA A 434 -18.16 0.63 23.80
CA ALA A 434 -18.44 1.53 24.93
C ALA A 434 -19.54 2.56 24.62
N ILE A 435 -19.70 2.94 23.35
CA ILE A 435 -20.74 3.88 22.88
C ILE A 435 -21.93 3.17 22.23
N ASN A 436 -22.06 1.84 22.37
CA ASN A 436 -23.11 1.04 21.73
C ASN A 436 -23.26 1.27 20.21
N ALA A 437 -22.15 1.56 19.52
CA ALA A 437 -22.18 1.82 18.09
C ALA A 437 -22.68 0.58 17.32
N PRO A 438 -23.35 0.77 16.16
CA PRO A 438 -23.81 -0.32 15.32
C PRO A 438 -22.70 -1.33 14.98
N PRO A 439 -23.03 -2.62 14.86
CA PRO A 439 -22.07 -3.64 14.50
C PRO A 439 -21.51 -3.39 13.11
N SER A 440 -20.28 -3.86 12.89
CA SER A 440 -19.62 -3.77 11.59
C SER A 440 -20.28 -4.68 10.56
N GLU A 441 -20.43 -4.23 9.31
CA GLU A 441 -20.86 -5.09 8.19
C GLU A 441 -19.89 -6.25 7.89
N PHE A 442 -18.62 -6.08 8.28
CA PHE A 442 -17.61 -7.12 8.30
C PHE A 442 -16.86 -7.10 9.62
N ARG A 443 -16.73 -8.26 10.26
CA ARG A 443 -16.00 -8.41 11.52
C ARG A 443 -15.11 -9.64 11.46
N ALA A 444 -13.80 -9.42 11.57
CA ALA A 444 -12.82 -10.49 11.63
C ALA A 444 -12.98 -11.30 12.92
N TRP A 445 -12.72 -12.60 12.87
CA TRP A 445 -12.73 -13.42 14.08
C TRP A 445 -11.54 -13.08 14.98
N ASN A 446 -11.71 -13.14 16.30
CA ASN A 446 -10.64 -12.82 17.24
C ASN A 446 -9.40 -13.71 17.02
N VAL A 447 -9.60 -15.00 16.70
CA VAL A 447 -8.52 -15.94 16.39
C VAL A 447 -7.69 -15.45 15.20
N VAL A 448 -8.34 -14.94 14.16
CA VAL A 448 -7.66 -14.38 12.97
C VAL A 448 -6.87 -13.13 13.33
N LEU A 449 -7.39 -12.28 14.22
CA LEU A 449 -6.68 -11.09 14.70
C LEU A 449 -5.45 -11.46 15.55
N PHE A 450 -5.57 -12.42 16.47
CA PHE A 450 -4.44 -12.89 17.26
C PHE A 450 -3.37 -13.53 16.38
N PHE A 451 -3.78 -14.27 15.36
CA PHE A 451 -2.88 -14.84 14.39
C PHE A 451 -2.13 -13.76 13.58
N SER A 452 -2.85 -12.78 13.00
CA SER A 452 -2.22 -11.64 12.30
C SER A 452 -1.30 -10.84 13.22
N LEU A 453 -1.69 -10.64 14.48
CA LEU A 453 -0.84 -9.98 15.48
C LEU A 453 0.44 -10.77 15.76
N SER A 454 0.34 -12.10 15.87
CA SER A 454 1.49 -12.98 16.09
C SER A 454 2.47 -12.95 14.91
N VAL A 455 1.95 -12.93 13.68
CA VAL A 455 2.76 -12.75 12.46
C VAL A 455 3.46 -11.40 12.46
N ASN A 456 2.75 -10.32 12.82
CA ASN A 456 3.36 -8.99 12.91
C ASN A 456 4.45 -8.91 13.98
N VAL A 457 4.25 -9.51 15.16
CA VAL A 457 5.29 -9.62 16.21
C VAL A 457 6.50 -10.38 15.66
N TYR A 458 6.25 -11.48 14.96
CA TYR A 458 7.29 -12.27 14.34
C TYR A 458 8.11 -11.47 13.30
N LEU A 459 7.45 -10.67 12.45
CA LEU A 459 8.12 -9.78 11.48
C LEU A 459 8.91 -8.63 12.12
N LEU A 460 8.62 -8.29 13.38
CA LEU A 460 9.38 -7.32 14.16
C LEU A 460 10.59 -7.95 14.85
N VAL A 461 10.47 -9.21 15.30
CA VAL A 461 11.53 -9.90 16.05
C VAL A 461 12.58 -10.51 15.12
N LEU A 462 12.16 -11.15 14.02
CA LEU A 462 13.09 -11.90 13.17
C LEU A 462 14.24 -11.06 12.59
N PRO A 463 14.02 -9.82 12.12
CA PRO A 463 15.10 -8.96 11.63
C PRO A 463 16.27 -8.77 12.60
N TRP A 464 16.09 -9.04 13.89
CA TRP A 464 17.13 -8.97 14.92
C TRP A 464 17.88 -10.28 15.13
N VAL A 465 17.50 -11.36 14.45
CA VAL A 465 18.20 -12.64 14.49
C VAL A 465 19.27 -12.65 13.41
N PRO A 466 20.54 -12.95 13.73
CA PRO A 466 21.62 -12.90 12.76
C PRO A 466 21.42 -13.91 11.63
N PRO A 467 21.77 -13.55 10.39
CA PRO A 467 21.72 -14.47 9.26
C PRO A 467 22.76 -15.59 9.41
N GLU A 468 22.56 -16.68 8.66
CA GLU A 468 23.57 -17.74 8.52
C GLU A 468 24.88 -17.13 7.96
N GLY A 469 25.99 -17.31 8.68
CA GLY A 469 27.28 -16.68 8.35
C GLY A 469 27.68 -15.53 9.28
N GLY A 470 26.81 -15.14 10.23
CA GLY A 470 27.13 -14.19 11.30
C GLY A 470 26.65 -12.76 11.02
N ILE A 471 27.10 -11.83 11.86
CA ILE A 471 26.57 -10.45 11.90
C ILE A 471 26.90 -9.58 10.67
N TYR A 472 27.76 -10.07 9.78
CA TYR A 472 28.16 -9.41 8.53
C TYR A 472 27.74 -10.20 7.28
N ALA A 473 26.91 -11.24 7.44
CA ALA A 473 26.42 -12.07 6.34
C ALA A 473 25.03 -11.64 5.82
N GLY A 474 24.69 -10.35 5.99
CA GLY A 474 23.43 -9.79 5.49
C GLY A 474 23.52 -9.27 4.06
N ASP A 475 22.55 -8.44 3.66
CA ASP A 475 22.50 -7.78 2.34
C ASP A 475 23.50 -6.61 2.20
N VAL A 476 24.27 -6.34 3.26
CA VAL A 476 25.27 -5.29 3.42
C VAL A 476 26.52 -5.82 4.13
N SER A 477 27.69 -5.23 3.87
CA SER A 477 28.96 -5.66 4.49
C SER A 477 29.12 -5.25 5.96
N PHE A 478 28.27 -4.37 6.47
CA PHE A 478 28.24 -3.95 7.87
C PHE A 478 27.14 -4.69 8.65
N PHE A 479 26.91 -4.30 9.90
CA PHE A 479 25.97 -4.97 10.80
C PHE A 479 24.59 -5.15 10.15
N TYR A 480 24.15 -6.40 9.95
CA TYR A 480 22.95 -6.75 9.18
C TYR A 480 21.66 -6.04 9.66
N ALA A 481 21.48 -5.85 10.97
CA ALA A 481 20.29 -5.22 11.53
C ALA A 481 20.37 -3.68 11.62
N THR A 482 21.35 -3.06 10.95
CA THR A 482 21.48 -1.59 10.94
C THR A 482 20.21 -0.91 10.41
N TYR A 483 19.54 -1.49 9.40
CA TYR A 483 18.29 -0.92 8.87
C TYR A 483 17.16 -0.93 9.92
N CYS A 484 17.15 -1.89 10.85
CA CYS A 484 16.20 -1.92 11.96
C CYS A 484 16.49 -0.80 12.97
N ILE A 485 17.77 -0.62 13.33
CA ILE A 485 18.21 0.45 14.23
C ILE A 485 17.87 1.82 13.66
N VAL A 486 18.23 2.07 12.39
CA VAL A 486 17.94 3.35 11.74
C VAL A 486 16.44 3.53 11.50
N GLY A 487 15.71 2.46 11.20
CA GLY A 487 14.24 2.49 11.12
C GLY A 487 13.60 2.93 12.46
N LEU A 488 14.06 2.37 13.58
CA LEU A 488 13.64 2.82 14.91
C LEU A 488 14.05 4.26 15.20
N ALA A 489 15.25 4.68 14.77
CA ALA A 489 15.70 6.06 14.91
C ALA A 489 14.80 7.03 14.13
N ILE A 490 14.34 6.67 12.92
CA ILE A 490 13.37 7.48 12.17
C ILE A 490 12.06 7.63 12.93
N LEU A 491 11.56 6.55 13.55
CA LEU A 491 10.36 6.62 14.39
C LEU A 491 10.58 7.51 15.62
N ALA A 492 11.75 7.41 16.26
CA ALA A 492 12.14 8.27 17.39
C ALA A 492 12.25 9.74 16.98
N ILE A 493 12.83 10.03 15.81
CA ILE A 493 12.88 11.38 15.22
C ILE A 493 11.47 11.90 14.96
N SER A 494 10.55 11.04 14.52
CA SER A 494 9.16 11.42 14.30
C SER A 494 8.46 11.80 15.61
N ALA A 495 8.70 11.05 16.69
CA ALA A 495 8.21 11.38 18.03
C ALA A 495 8.86 12.67 18.58
N LEU A 496 10.14 12.90 18.29
CA LEU A 496 10.84 14.13 18.66
C LEU A 496 10.27 15.34 17.90
N ALA A 497 10.01 15.20 16.59
CA ALA A 497 9.38 16.25 15.77
C ALA A 497 8.00 16.60 16.32
N TYR A 498 7.19 15.60 16.67
CA TYR A 498 5.92 15.81 17.37
C TYR A 498 6.12 16.58 18.69
N PHE A 499 7.04 16.14 19.55
CA PHE A 499 7.30 16.78 20.83
C PHE A 499 7.70 18.25 20.66
N VAL A 500 8.62 18.54 19.73
CA VAL A 500 9.08 19.90 19.45
C VAL A 500 7.94 20.78 18.93
N LEU A 501 7.21 20.31 17.90
CA LEU A 501 6.22 21.12 17.19
C LEU A 501 4.89 21.27 17.94
N ILE A 502 4.44 20.22 18.63
CA ILE A 502 3.10 20.17 19.24
C ILE A 502 3.13 20.41 20.76
N ILE A 503 4.27 20.22 21.43
CA ILE A 503 4.38 20.35 22.90
C ILE A 503 5.33 21.47 23.30
N TRP A 504 6.58 21.46 22.83
CA TRP A 504 7.62 22.36 23.33
C TRP A 504 7.49 23.79 22.80
N LEU A 505 7.35 23.98 21.48
CA LEU A 505 7.16 25.31 20.89
C LEU A 505 5.87 26.01 21.37
N PRO A 506 4.71 25.32 21.51
CA PRO A 506 3.50 25.94 22.06
C PRO A 506 3.66 26.38 23.52
N LYS A 507 4.36 25.58 24.35
CA LYS A 507 4.71 25.97 25.73
C LYS A 507 5.61 27.20 25.79
N LEU A 508 6.61 27.29 24.91
CA LEU A 508 7.53 28.43 24.87
C LEU A 508 6.81 29.71 24.39
N GLY A 509 5.88 29.57 23.43
CA GLY A 509 5.17 30.71 22.83
C GLY A 509 3.83 31.05 23.47
N ASN A 510 3.45 30.44 24.60
CA ASN A 510 2.15 30.62 25.27
C ASN A 510 0.92 30.46 24.35
N TYR A 511 0.98 29.50 23.44
CA TYR A 511 -0.14 29.15 22.56
C TYR A 511 -0.45 27.65 22.63
N SER A 512 -1.61 27.28 22.11
CA SER A 512 -2.06 25.91 21.93
C SER A 512 -2.33 25.65 20.45
N ILE A 513 -2.09 24.41 20.01
CA ILE A 513 -2.43 23.99 18.66
C ILE A 513 -3.91 23.59 18.61
N ARG A 514 -4.65 24.17 17.66
CA ARG A 514 -6.03 23.81 17.30
C ARG A 514 -6.10 23.43 15.82
N GLN A 515 -7.19 22.78 15.43
CA GLN A 515 -7.45 22.43 14.04
C GLN A 515 -8.43 23.43 13.44
N SER A 516 -8.31 23.71 12.15
CA SER A 516 -9.31 24.41 11.36
C SER A 516 -9.47 23.69 10.02
N LEU A 517 -10.71 23.62 9.53
CA LEU A 517 -11.06 22.97 8.28
C LEU A 517 -10.81 23.93 7.11
N GLU A 518 -9.91 23.53 6.20
CA GLU A 518 -9.73 24.20 4.92
C GLU A 518 -10.51 23.47 3.83
N LYS A 519 -11.50 24.17 3.27
CA LYS A 519 -12.26 23.73 2.09
C LYS A 519 -11.63 24.36 0.85
N LEU A 520 -11.07 23.52 -0.02
CA LEU A 520 -10.45 23.98 -1.26
C LEU A 520 -11.51 24.17 -2.37
N PRO A 521 -11.24 25.04 -3.36
CA PRO A 521 -12.19 25.33 -4.44
C PRO A 521 -12.51 24.16 -5.39
N ASP A 522 -11.79 23.05 -5.27
CA ASP A 522 -12.01 21.79 -5.99
C ASP A 522 -12.84 20.78 -5.17
N GLY A 523 -13.35 21.18 -4.01
CA GLY A 523 -14.11 20.32 -3.10
C GLY A 523 -13.24 19.46 -2.18
N ALA A 524 -11.91 19.50 -2.32
CA ALA A 524 -11.01 18.81 -1.40
C ALA A 524 -11.04 19.47 -0.01
N GLN A 525 -10.85 18.67 1.02
CA GLN A 525 -10.83 19.15 2.40
C GLN A 525 -9.53 18.77 3.10
N ALA A 526 -8.95 19.70 3.84
CA ALA A 526 -7.74 19.46 4.62
C ALA A 526 -7.87 20.09 6.01
N THR A 527 -7.25 19.47 7.00
CA THR A 527 -7.03 20.08 8.31
C THR A 527 -5.82 21.01 8.22
N ARG A 528 -5.95 22.22 8.74
CA ARG A 528 -4.84 23.11 9.05
C ARG A 528 -4.66 23.20 10.56
N LEU A 529 -3.41 23.12 11.01
CA LEU A 529 -3.07 23.39 12.40
C LEU A 529 -2.89 24.90 12.59
N VAL A 530 -3.67 25.47 13.51
CA VAL A 530 -3.67 26.89 13.85
C VAL A 530 -3.11 27.08 15.25
N LYS A 531 -2.38 28.17 15.45
CA LYS A 531 -1.86 28.59 16.77
C LYS A 531 -2.89 29.51 17.40
N VAL A 532 -3.42 29.13 18.56
CA VAL A 532 -4.37 29.93 19.33
C VAL A 532 -3.70 30.30 20.64
N LEU A 533 -3.65 31.58 20.99
CA LEU A 533 -3.04 32.01 22.25
C LEU A 533 -3.77 31.38 23.43
N ASN A 534 -3.04 30.99 24.48
CA ASN A 534 -3.66 30.30 25.61
C ASN A 534 -4.77 31.11 26.29
N SER A 535 -4.73 32.44 26.19
CA SER A 535 -5.80 33.35 26.66
C SER A 535 -7.08 33.29 25.84
N GLU A 536 -7.00 32.84 24.59
CA GLU A 536 -8.11 32.79 23.62
C GLU A 536 -8.63 31.36 23.40
N VAL A 537 -8.01 30.37 24.03
CA VAL A 537 -8.36 28.96 23.86
C VAL A 537 -9.78 28.66 24.32
N ASP A 538 -10.21 29.23 25.46
CA ASP A 538 -11.56 29.00 25.99
C ASP A 538 -12.63 29.60 25.06
N GLU A 539 -12.35 30.79 24.50
CA GLU A 539 -13.22 31.42 23.50
C GLU A 539 -13.24 30.62 22.19
N TRP A 540 -12.09 30.14 21.72
CA TRP A 540 -11.99 29.29 20.55
C TRP A 540 -12.81 28.01 20.72
N ASP A 541 -12.63 27.30 21.84
CA ASP A 541 -13.32 26.04 22.12
C ASP A 541 -14.83 26.26 22.36
N ALA A 542 -15.28 27.48 22.69
CA ALA A 542 -16.69 27.85 22.79
C ALA A 542 -17.33 28.23 21.44
N THR A 543 -16.54 28.76 20.51
CA THR A 543 -17.03 29.31 19.22
C THR A 543 -16.81 28.38 18.04
N HIS A 544 -15.90 27.40 18.17
CA HIS A 544 -15.54 26.48 17.10
C HIS A 544 -15.83 25.03 17.49
N ASN A 545 -16.27 24.23 16.52
CA ASN A 545 -16.43 22.78 16.73
C ASN A 545 -15.07 22.06 16.73
N GLU A 546 -15.09 20.74 16.87
CA GLU A 546 -13.91 19.89 16.87
C GLU A 546 -13.08 19.91 15.57
N HIS A 547 -13.67 20.36 14.46
CA HIS A 547 -13.02 20.56 13.17
C HIS A 547 -12.55 22.01 12.95
N GLY A 548 -12.84 22.90 13.89
CA GLY A 548 -12.52 24.32 13.81
C GLY A 548 -13.42 25.12 12.87
N ASP A 549 -14.65 24.66 12.60
CA ASP A 549 -15.69 25.48 11.97
C ASP A 549 -16.42 26.29 13.04
N VAL A 550 -16.77 27.54 12.74
CA VAL A 550 -17.54 28.42 13.64
C VAL A 550 -18.95 27.85 13.84
N VAL A 551 -19.35 27.68 15.10
CA VAL A 551 -20.69 27.25 15.48
C VAL A 551 -21.48 28.48 15.94
N PRO A 552 -22.70 28.73 15.43
CA PRO A 552 -23.55 29.82 15.90
C PRO A 552 -23.75 29.71 17.42
N ARG A 553 -23.65 30.84 18.13
CA ARG A 553 -23.80 30.86 19.58
C ARG A 553 -25.23 30.44 19.92
N LYS A 554 -25.44 29.57 20.92
CA LYS A 554 -26.78 29.08 21.33
C LYS A 554 -27.81 30.18 21.61
N GLU A 555 -27.37 31.41 21.86
CA GLU A 555 -28.22 32.59 22.10
C GLU A 555 -28.84 33.16 20.79
N GLU A 556 -28.19 33.01 19.64
CA GLU A 556 -28.73 33.48 18.35
C GLU A 556 -29.89 32.61 17.84
N LEU A 557 -29.88 31.31 18.17
CA LEU A 557 -30.96 30.38 17.83
C LEU A 557 -32.25 30.64 18.63
N LYS A 558 -32.17 31.34 19.78
CA LYS A 558 -33.36 31.79 20.52
C LYS A 558 -33.89 33.14 20.06
N GLY A 559 -33.09 33.94 19.34
CA GLY A 559 -33.49 35.24 18.80
C GLY A 559 -34.35 35.17 17.53
N GLY A 560 -34.35 34.04 16.82
CA GLY A 560 -35.08 33.87 15.55
C GLY A 560 -36.55 33.45 15.66
N ILE A 561 -37.08 33.23 16.87
CA ILE A 561 -38.50 32.86 17.10
C ILE A 561 -39.29 34.02 17.74
N SER A 562 -38.70 35.21 17.88
CA SER A 562 -39.36 36.39 18.42
C SER A 562 -39.47 37.48 17.36
N THR A 563 -40.71 37.76 16.96
CA THR A 563 -41.23 38.98 16.30
C THR A 563 -40.77 39.27 14.86
N SER A 564 -41.54 38.82 13.86
CA SER A 564 -42.61 39.63 13.19
C SER A 564 -43.48 38.75 12.31
#